data_AF-A0A7U9S728-F1
#
_entry.id   AF-A0A7U9S728-F1
#
_cell.length_a   1.000
_cell.length_b   1.000
_cell.length_c   1.000
_cell.angle_alpha   90.00
_cell.angle_beta   90.00
_cell.angle_gamma   90.00
#
_symmetry.space_group_name_H-M   'P 1'
#
loop_
_entity.id
_entity.type
_entity.pdbx_description
1 polymer ?
#
loop_
_entity_poly.entity_id
_entity_poly.type
_entity_poly.pdbx_seq_one_letter_code
_entity_poly.pdbx_strand_id
1 'polypeptide(L)'
;MEWWEPGGWYGVVYKSRVFTDTYSKDTFMVENAGEVIRGGTGYGLKENLPDAVEHSYPDYSLYPQFPDTAYGFLSRGCPRNCGFCIVSGKEGRRSVQVADLSEFWDGQKEIKLMDANLLACPEHEKLIQQLAESRAWVDFSQGLDIRLINPDNVSLLNQVRTKMVHFAWDNPDEDLTGYFQRFLELTAVKDKRKRQVYVLTNYGSSHEQDLYRVETLRDMGFSPYVMVYDRPSAPKITRQLQRWVNNKRIFYTVKDFADYAAGRKEAV
;
A
#
# COMPACT_ATOMS: atom_id res chain seq x y z
N MET A 1 -27.02 -4.57 -2.92
CA MET A 1 -26.16 -5.76 -3.14
C MET A 1 -26.04 -6.50 -1.81
N GLU A 2 -25.54 -7.73 -1.81
CA GLU A 2 -25.24 -8.46 -0.58
C GLU A 2 -24.04 -9.39 -0.81
N TRP A 3 -23.47 -9.92 0.27
CA TRP A 3 -22.45 -10.94 0.15
C TRP A 3 -23.06 -12.23 -0.38
N TRP A 4 -22.35 -12.86 -1.31
CA TRP A 4 -22.72 -14.16 -1.83
C TRP A 4 -22.67 -15.21 -0.71
N GLU A 5 -23.72 -16.03 -0.61
CA GLU A 5 -23.79 -17.20 0.25
C GLU A 5 -24.07 -18.48 -0.55
N PRO A 6 -23.68 -19.67 -0.04
CA PRO A 6 -23.97 -20.93 -0.72
C PRO A 6 -25.47 -21.26 -0.85
N GLY A 7 -26.31 -20.69 0.02
CA GLY A 7 -27.76 -20.87 -0.02
C GLY A 7 -28.44 -19.94 -1.01
N GLY A 8 -29.62 -20.33 -1.49
CA GLY A 8 -30.46 -19.48 -2.36
C GLY A 8 -30.05 -19.49 -3.84
N TRP A 9 -30.55 -18.51 -4.60
CA TRP A 9 -30.25 -18.32 -6.02
C TRP A 9 -30.06 -16.83 -6.33
N TYR A 10 -28.98 -16.49 -7.03
CA TYR A 10 -28.64 -15.13 -7.42
C TYR A 10 -28.83 -14.91 -8.92
N GLY A 11 -29.24 -13.70 -9.33
CA GLY A 11 -29.24 -13.33 -10.74
C GLY A 11 -27.82 -13.23 -11.30
N VAL A 12 -26.98 -12.42 -10.64
CA VAL A 12 -25.60 -12.15 -11.02
C VAL A 12 -24.72 -12.19 -9.77
N VAL A 13 -23.54 -12.81 -9.87
CA VAL A 13 -22.52 -12.84 -8.82
C VAL A 13 -21.21 -12.25 -9.32
N TYR A 14 -20.69 -11.25 -8.61
CA TYR A 14 -19.37 -10.69 -8.85
C TYR A 14 -18.33 -11.42 -8.00
N LYS A 15 -17.31 -11.96 -8.65
CA LYS A 15 -16.23 -12.71 -8.00
C LYS A 15 -14.89 -12.04 -8.28
N SER A 16 -14.34 -11.38 -7.26
CA SER A 16 -13.05 -10.70 -7.37
C SER A 16 -11.89 -11.54 -6.88
N ARG A 17 -10.72 -11.44 -7.53
CA ARG A 17 -9.48 -12.10 -7.10
C ARG A 17 -8.29 -11.16 -7.20
N VAL A 18 -7.54 -11.02 -6.11
CA VAL A 18 -6.36 -10.13 -6.05
C VAL A 18 -5.08 -10.87 -6.45
N PHE A 19 -4.83 -12.06 -5.89
CA PHE A 19 -3.59 -12.80 -6.11
C PHE A 19 -3.79 -14.02 -7.01
N THR A 20 -2.76 -14.39 -7.76
CA THR A 20 -2.71 -15.59 -8.61
C THR A 20 -2.55 -16.88 -7.80
N ASP A 21 -2.53 -18.03 -8.47
CA ASP A 21 -2.52 -19.36 -7.82
C ASP A 21 -1.25 -19.63 -7.02
N THR A 22 -0.20 -18.84 -7.25
CA THR A 22 1.01 -18.81 -6.42
C THR A 22 0.69 -18.52 -4.96
N TYR A 23 -0.33 -17.69 -4.67
CA TYR A 23 -0.61 -17.20 -3.31
C TYR A 23 -2.02 -17.51 -2.81
N SER A 24 -3.01 -17.60 -3.68
CA SER A 24 -4.40 -17.83 -3.29
C SER A 24 -5.07 -18.66 -4.37
N LYS A 25 -5.26 -19.96 -4.13
CA LYS A 25 -5.91 -20.86 -5.09
C LYS A 25 -7.38 -20.49 -5.23
N ASP A 26 -7.88 -20.41 -6.46
CA ASP A 26 -9.30 -20.21 -6.70
C ASP A 26 -10.05 -21.55 -6.68
N THR A 27 -10.32 -22.07 -5.49
CA THR A 27 -10.98 -23.38 -5.30
C THR A 27 -12.49 -23.30 -5.20
N PHE A 28 -13.07 -22.10 -5.22
CA PHE A 28 -14.48 -21.90 -4.92
C PHE A 28 -15.32 -21.75 -6.20
N MET A 29 -16.30 -22.63 -6.42
CA MET A 29 -17.21 -22.53 -7.56
C MET A 29 -18.54 -21.92 -7.13
N VAL A 30 -19.02 -20.93 -7.89
CA VAL A 30 -20.34 -20.32 -7.69
C VAL A 30 -21.33 -21.07 -8.57
N GLU A 31 -22.17 -21.90 -7.97
CA GLU A 31 -23.11 -22.79 -8.66
C GLU A 31 -24.56 -22.30 -8.61
N ASN A 32 -24.87 -21.36 -7.71
CA ASN A 32 -26.21 -20.84 -7.45
C ASN A 32 -26.43 -19.44 -8.05
N ALA A 33 -25.98 -19.22 -9.29
CA ALA A 33 -26.13 -17.94 -9.98
C ALA A 33 -26.46 -18.12 -11.46
N GLY A 34 -27.30 -17.23 -12.02
CA GLY A 34 -27.53 -17.16 -13.46
C GLY A 34 -26.30 -16.71 -14.24
N GLU A 35 -25.57 -15.73 -13.70
CA GLU A 35 -24.34 -15.20 -14.29
C GLU A 35 -23.25 -15.02 -13.23
N VAL A 36 -21.99 -15.30 -13.58
CA VAL A 36 -20.83 -15.08 -12.71
C VAL A 36 -19.80 -14.21 -13.42
N ILE A 37 -19.64 -12.97 -12.95
CA ILE A 37 -18.69 -12.01 -13.49
C ILE A 37 -17.41 -12.07 -12.66
N ARG A 38 -16.30 -12.43 -13.30
CA ARG A 38 -14.98 -12.53 -12.64
C ARG A 38 -14.18 -11.26 -12.88
N GLY A 39 -13.49 -10.78 -11.85
CA GLY A 39 -12.74 -9.52 -11.90
C GLY A 39 -11.49 -9.52 -11.02
N GLY A 40 -10.56 -8.63 -11.33
CA GLY A 40 -9.38 -8.41 -10.49
C GLY A 40 -8.09 -9.05 -11.00
N THR A 41 -6.98 -8.55 -10.47
CA THR A 41 -5.62 -8.83 -10.93
C THR A 41 -5.27 -10.32 -10.93
N GLY A 42 -5.79 -11.09 -9.97
CA GLY A 42 -5.51 -12.52 -9.84
C GLY A 42 -6.09 -13.38 -10.96
N TYR A 43 -7.05 -12.85 -11.73
CA TYR A 43 -7.55 -13.49 -12.95
C TYR A 43 -6.82 -13.05 -14.23
N GLY A 44 -5.89 -12.10 -14.14
CA GLY A 44 -5.16 -11.58 -15.30
C GLY A 44 -6.00 -10.74 -16.27
N LEU A 45 -7.18 -10.29 -15.83
CA LEU A 45 -8.09 -9.47 -16.63
C LEU A 45 -7.53 -8.04 -16.75
N LYS A 46 -7.59 -7.49 -17.97
CA LYS A 46 -7.14 -6.13 -18.30
C LYS A 46 -8.27 -5.12 -18.41
N GLU A 47 -9.51 -5.58 -18.34
CA GLU A 47 -10.69 -4.72 -18.47
C GLU A 47 -10.82 -3.81 -17.26
N ASN A 48 -11.09 -2.52 -17.52
CA ASN A 48 -11.52 -1.59 -16.49
C ASN A 48 -12.97 -1.87 -16.12
N LEU A 49 -13.38 -1.42 -14.93
CA LEU A 49 -14.80 -1.40 -14.61
C LEU A 49 -15.54 -0.47 -15.58
N PRO A 50 -16.82 -0.74 -15.88
CA PRO A 50 -17.65 0.22 -16.59
C PRO A 50 -17.62 1.57 -15.87
N ASP A 51 -17.60 2.66 -16.63
CA ASP A 51 -17.49 4.04 -16.13
C ASP A 51 -18.47 4.35 -14.99
N ALA A 52 -19.75 4.02 -15.17
CA ALA A 52 -20.79 4.21 -14.16
C ALA A 52 -20.56 3.42 -12.86
N VAL A 53 -19.83 2.30 -12.91
CA VAL A 53 -19.47 1.51 -11.73
C VAL A 53 -18.21 2.07 -11.08
N GLU A 54 -17.20 2.44 -11.87
CA GLU A 54 -15.95 3.03 -11.39
C GLU A 54 -16.20 4.34 -10.61
N HIS A 55 -17.17 5.15 -11.05
CA HIS A 55 -17.55 6.43 -10.45
C HIS A 55 -18.78 6.35 -9.51
N SER A 56 -19.14 5.15 -9.06
CA SER A 56 -20.23 4.98 -8.11
C SER A 56 -19.74 5.11 -6.66
N TYR A 57 -20.55 5.76 -5.81
CA TYR A 57 -20.25 5.82 -4.39
C TYR A 57 -20.27 4.40 -3.79
N PRO A 58 -19.20 3.93 -3.12
CA PRO A 58 -19.15 2.58 -2.59
C PRO A 58 -20.25 2.31 -1.55
N ASP A 59 -20.93 1.17 -1.68
CA ASP A 59 -21.89 0.71 -0.67
C ASP A 59 -21.15 0.17 0.57
N TYR A 60 -20.77 1.07 1.48
CA TYR A 60 -20.09 0.71 2.73
C TYR A 60 -20.95 -0.14 3.67
N SER A 61 -22.27 -0.23 3.47
CA SER A 61 -23.13 -1.08 4.29
C SER A 61 -22.80 -2.58 4.15
N LEU A 62 -22.16 -2.96 3.04
CA LEU A 62 -21.61 -4.31 2.82
C LEU A 62 -20.44 -4.66 3.75
N TYR A 63 -19.81 -3.65 4.37
CA TYR A 63 -18.64 -3.82 5.24
C TYR A 63 -18.88 -3.21 6.63
N PRO A 64 -19.84 -3.73 7.41
CA PRO A 64 -20.25 -3.14 8.68
C PRO A 64 -19.14 -3.14 9.75
N GLN A 65 -18.07 -3.90 9.56
CA GLN A 65 -16.89 -3.91 10.42
C GLN A 65 -15.96 -2.69 10.20
N PHE A 66 -16.17 -1.90 9.13
CA PHE A 66 -15.39 -0.70 8.81
C PHE A 66 -16.30 0.54 8.59
N PRO A 67 -17.24 0.84 9.51
CA PRO A 67 -18.30 1.83 9.26
C PRO A 67 -17.79 3.26 9.16
N ASP A 68 -16.61 3.54 9.74
CA ASP A 68 -16.01 4.87 9.88
C ASP A 68 -14.81 5.07 8.92
N THR A 69 -14.64 4.22 7.90
CA THR A 69 -13.50 4.30 6.97
C THR A 69 -13.96 4.32 5.52
N ALA A 70 -13.65 5.41 4.83
CA ALA A 70 -13.77 5.51 3.38
C ALA A 70 -12.53 4.93 2.69
N TYR A 71 -12.74 4.18 1.62
CA TYR A 71 -11.69 3.60 0.78
C TYR A 71 -11.90 4.09 -0.65
N GLY A 72 -10.84 4.59 -1.29
CA GLY A 72 -10.93 5.07 -2.66
C GLY A 72 -9.58 5.42 -3.28
N PHE A 73 -9.65 5.82 -4.55
CA PHE A 73 -8.54 6.29 -5.36
C PHE A 73 -8.84 7.72 -5.77
N LEU A 74 -7.94 8.67 -5.51
CA LEU A 74 -8.05 10.00 -6.11
C LEU A 74 -7.35 10.03 -7.48
N SER A 75 -6.30 9.24 -7.62
CA SER A 75 -5.49 9.08 -8.82
C SER A 75 -5.12 7.60 -9.06
N ARG A 76 -4.86 7.27 -10.32
CA ARG A 76 -4.34 5.96 -10.74
C ARG A 76 -3.17 6.11 -11.70
N GLY A 77 -2.31 5.10 -11.71
CA GLY A 77 -1.09 5.08 -12.52
C GLY A 77 0.16 5.51 -11.75
N CYS A 78 1.32 5.07 -12.23
CA CYS A 78 2.60 5.40 -11.61
C CYS A 78 3.72 5.46 -12.66
N PRO A 79 4.54 6.52 -12.68
CA PRO A 79 5.58 6.69 -13.69
C PRO A 79 6.83 5.83 -13.47
N ARG A 80 6.99 5.22 -12.29
CA ARG A 80 8.24 4.54 -11.90
C ARG A 80 8.53 3.27 -12.69
N ASN A 81 7.51 2.60 -13.24
CA ASN A 81 7.66 1.40 -14.07
C ASN A 81 8.59 0.35 -13.44
N CYS A 82 8.44 0.13 -12.13
CA CYS A 82 9.23 -0.86 -11.39
C CYS A 82 8.95 -2.26 -11.94
N GLY A 83 10.00 -3.05 -12.21
CA GLY A 83 9.85 -4.37 -12.84
C GLY A 83 9.06 -5.41 -12.03
N PHE A 84 8.94 -5.21 -10.71
CA PHE A 84 8.14 -6.05 -9.82
C PHE A 84 6.67 -5.61 -9.71
N CYS A 85 6.33 -4.41 -10.18
CA CYS A 85 5.05 -3.76 -9.93
C CYS A 85 4.15 -3.82 -11.16
N ILE A 86 2.92 -4.30 -10.98
CA ILE A 86 1.95 -4.40 -12.08
C ILE A 86 1.31 -3.04 -12.45
N VAL A 87 1.37 -2.05 -11.55
CA VAL A 87 0.65 -0.77 -11.69
C VAL A 87 0.88 -0.13 -13.05
N SER A 88 2.14 0.03 -13.49
CA SER A 88 2.42 0.70 -14.76
C SER A 88 1.86 -0.05 -15.98
N GLY A 89 1.72 -1.37 -15.91
CA GLY A 89 1.10 -2.18 -16.97
C GLY A 89 -0.43 -2.19 -16.92
N LYS A 90 -1.02 -2.01 -15.72
CA LYS A 90 -2.47 -2.06 -15.50
C LYS A 90 -3.13 -0.68 -15.58
N GLU A 91 -2.56 0.30 -14.90
CA GLU A 91 -3.09 1.66 -14.72
C GLU A 91 -2.35 2.70 -15.57
N GLY A 92 -1.20 2.32 -16.14
CA GLY A 92 -0.40 3.19 -17.01
C GLY A 92 0.77 3.86 -16.30
N ARG A 93 1.66 4.44 -17.12
CA ARG A 93 2.91 5.11 -16.71
C ARG A 93 2.74 6.60 -16.40
N ARG A 94 1.52 7.08 -16.36
CA ARG A 94 1.20 8.45 -15.96
C ARG A 94 0.19 8.36 -14.83
N SER A 95 0.45 9.04 -13.73
CA SER A 95 -0.55 9.22 -12.69
C SER A 95 -1.55 10.28 -13.16
N VAL A 96 -2.83 9.94 -13.16
CA VAL A 96 -3.93 10.82 -13.58
C VAL A 96 -5.00 10.82 -12.51
N GLN A 97 -5.67 11.97 -12.31
CA GLN A 97 -6.85 12.05 -11.47
C GLN A 97 -7.93 11.09 -12.01
N VAL A 98 -8.56 10.33 -11.12
CA VAL A 98 -9.70 9.46 -11.44
C VAL A 98 -10.94 9.75 -10.60
N ALA A 99 -10.81 10.47 -9.48
CA ALA A 99 -11.97 10.88 -8.70
C ALA A 99 -11.69 12.16 -7.91
N ASP A 100 -12.75 12.89 -7.55
CA ASP A 100 -12.72 13.83 -6.42
C ASP A 100 -13.10 13.08 -5.12
N LEU A 101 -12.69 13.60 -3.94
CA LEU A 101 -12.91 12.93 -2.65
C LEU A 101 -14.39 12.61 -2.37
N SER A 102 -15.31 13.46 -2.83
CA SER A 102 -16.76 13.28 -2.65
C SER A 102 -17.32 12.03 -3.33
N GLU A 103 -16.59 11.41 -4.26
CA GLU A 103 -17.03 10.18 -4.92
C GLU A 103 -17.02 8.97 -3.98
N PHE A 104 -16.25 8.99 -2.90
CA PHE A 104 -16.15 7.86 -1.98
C PHE A 104 -16.11 8.25 -0.50
N TRP A 105 -16.20 9.53 -0.15
CA TRP A 105 -16.20 9.99 1.23
C TRP A 105 -17.38 10.92 1.50
N ASP A 106 -18.11 10.64 2.59
CA ASP A 106 -19.26 11.41 3.08
C ASP A 106 -19.22 11.50 4.62
N GLY A 107 -18.12 12.05 5.15
CA GLY A 107 -17.98 12.32 6.59
C GLY A 107 -17.44 11.18 7.44
N GLN A 108 -16.97 10.08 6.85
CA GLN A 108 -16.27 9.02 7.59
C GLN A 108 -15.05 9.60 8.32
N LYS A 109 -14.75 9.08 9.52
CA LYS A 109 -13.65 9.58 10.36
C LYS A 109 -12.28 9.34 9.74
N GLU A 110 -12.16 8.32 8.90
CA GLU A 110 -10.91 7.92 8.27
C GLU A 110 -11.07 7.78 6.76
N ILE A 111 -10.01 8.14 6.05
CA ILE A 111 -9.86 7.95 4.61
C ILE A 111 -8.64 7.08 4.38
N LYS A 112 -8.79 5.95 3.70
CA LYS A 112 -7.70 5.09 3.28
C LYS A 112 -7.53 5.17 1.77
N LEU A 113 -6.45 5.84 1.37
CA LEU A 113 -6.13 6.03 -0.05
C LEU A 113 -5.42 4.82 -0.61
N MET A 114 -5.87 4.43 -1.81
CA MET A 114 -5.36 3.31 -2.57
C MET A 114 -4.54 3.75 -3.80
N ASP A 115 -4.31 5.06 -3.95
CA ASP A 115 -3.49 5.68 -4.99
C ASP A 115 -2.07 5.10 -5.04
N ALA A 116 -1.65 4.60 -6.20
CA ALA A 116 -0.30 4.06 -6.35
C ALA A 116 0.81 5.11 -6.23
N ASN A 117 0.54 6.36 -6.62
CA ASN A 117 1.45 7.49 -6.47
C ASN A 117 0.70 8.84 -6.61
N LEU A 118 0.07 9.29 -5.53
CA LEU A 118 -0.70 10.54 -5.52
C LEU A 118 0.16 11.75 -5.91
N LEU A 119 1.38 11.87 -5.38
CA LEU A 119 2.26 13.02 -5.67
C LEU A 119 2.70 13.11 -7.15
N ALA A 120 2.61 12.02 -7.91
CA ALA A 120 2.91 12.03 -9.34
C ALA A 120 1.74 12.55 -10.19
N CYS A 121 0.55 12.69 -9.63
CA CYS A 121 -0.63 13.22 -10.33
C CYS A 121 -0.47 14.74 -10.50
N PRO A 122 -0.61 15.30 -11.72
CA PRO A 122 -0.53 16.75 -11.92
C PRO A 122 -1.52 17.54 -11.04
N GLU A 123 -2.68 16.96 -10.73
CA GLU A 123 -3.75 17.54 -9.94
C GLU A 123 -3.59 17.33 -8.42
N HIS A 124 -2.47 16.73 -7.96
CA HIS A 124 -2.27 16.34 -6.56
C HIS A 124 -2.47 17.48 -5.55
N GLU A 125 -2.14 18.73 -5.88
CA GLU A 125 -2.33 19.87 -4.97
C GLU A 125 -3.81 20.06 -4.62
N LYS A 126 -4.69 20.08 -5.64
CA LYS A 126 -6.15 20.14 -5.48
C LYS A 126 -6.65 18.96 -4.66
N LEU A 127 -6.16 17.76 -4.95
CA LEU A 127 -6.59 16.53 -4.29
C LEU A 127 -6.16 16.48 -2.81
N ILE A 128 -4.94 16.91 -2.49
CA ILE A 128 -4.45 17.01 -1.10
C ILE A 128 -5.22 18.08 -0.33
N GLN A 129 -5.61 19.17 -0.99
CA GLN A 129 -6.43 20.20 -0.38
C GLN A 129 -7.81 19.65 0.03
N GLN A 130 -8.47 18.84 -0.82
CA GLN A 130 -9.72 18.15 -0.45
C GLN A 130 -9.54 17.27 0.80
N LEU A 131 -8.43 16.51 0.86
CA LEU A 131 -8.10 15.69 2.03
C LEU A 131 -7.89 16.54 3.29
N ALA A 132 -7.23 17.69 3.19
CA ALA A 132 -7.05 18.61 4.31
C ALA A 132 -8.39 19.18 4.81
N GLU A 133 -9.26 19.58 3.89
CA GLU A 133 -10.59 20.15 4.17
C GLU A 133 -11.54 19.14 4.81
N SER A 134 -11.44 17.86 4.45
CA SER A 134 -12.25 16.79 5.04
C SER A 134 -12.12 16.68 6.57
N ARG A 135 -10.97 17.09 7.13
CA ARG A 135 -10.58 16.91 8.53
C ARG A 135 -10.62 15.44 9.02
N ALA A 136 -10.77 14.48 8.12
CA ALA A 136 -10.68 13.05 8.42
C ALA A 136 -9.21 12.63 8.59
N TRP A 137 -9.00 11.51 9.28
CA TRP A 137 -7.69 10.90 9.43
C TRP A 137 -7.31 10.14 8.14
N VAL A 138 -6.25 10.59 7.46
CA VAL A 138 -5.86 10.03 6.14
C VAL A 138 -4.71 9.04 6.28
N ASP A 139 -4.91 7.83 5.74
CA ASP A 139 -3.90 6.78 5.56
C ASP A 139 -3.45 6.74 4.09
N PHE A 140 -2.23 7.24 3.83
CA PHE A 140 -1.59 7.13 2.52
C PHE A 140 -0.99 5.73 2.37
N SER A 141 -1.82 4.74 2.03
CA SER A 141 -1.50 3.32 2.28
C SER A 141 -0.56 2.67 1.27
N GLN A 142 -0.61 3.04 -0.02
CA GLN A 142 0.31 2.49 -1.03
C GLN A 142 1.69 3.18 -1.02
N GLY A 143 1.75 4.35 -0.40
CA GLY A 143 2.96 5.15 -0.23
C GLY A 143 3.05 6.34 -1.18
N LEU A 144 3.66 7.42 -0.67
CA LEU A 144 4.04 8.58 -1.46
C LEU A 144 5.44 8.34 -2.04
N ASP A 145 5.73 8.96 -3.17
CA ASP A 145 7.09 8.92 -3.74
C ASP A 145 7.99 9.90 -3.01
N ILE A 146 8.93 9.38 -2.21
CA ILE A 146 9.85 10.18 -1.41
C ILE A 146 10.69 11.16 -2.27
N ARG A 147 10.91 10.85 -3.55
CA ARG A 147 11.66 11.70 -4.49
C ARG A 147 10.90 12.97 -4.88
N LEU A 148 9.58 12.98 -4.69
CA LEU A 148 8.72 14.13 -4.97
C LEU A 148 8.52 15.02 -3.74
N ILE A 149 9.24 14.75 -2.63
CA ILE A 149 9.23 15.61 -1.46
C ILE A 149 10.01 16.90 -1.72
N ASN A 150 9.31 18.01 -1.62
CA ASN A 150 9.82 19.37 -1.68
C ASN A 150 9.05 20.24 -0.65
N PRO A 151 9.46 21.50 -0.40
CA PRO A 151 8.77 22.37 0.56
C PRO A 151 7.26 22.53 0.31
N ASP A 152 6.85 22.67 -0.96
CA ASP A 152 5.45 22.90 -1.33
C ASP A 152 4.59 21.67 -1.04
N ASN A 153 5.03 20.49 -1.48
CA ASN A 153 4.34 19.22 -1.26
C ASN A 153 4.25 18.87 0.22
N VAL A 154 5.30 19.10 1.00
CA VAL A 154 5.24 18.84 2.45
C VAL A 154 4.36 19.84 3.17
N SER A 155 4.35 21.11 2.73
CA SER A 155 3.43 22.12 3.27
C SER A 155 1.98 21.70 3.09
N LEU A 156 1.60 21.17 1.92
CA LEU A 156 0.27 20.62 1.66
C LEU A 156 -0.02 19.39 2.54
N LEU A 157 0.90 18.42 2.59
CA LEU A 157 0.74 17.22 3.42
C LEU A 157 0.60 17.54 4.92
N ASN A 158 1.25 18.60 5.40
CA ASN A 158 1.16 19.05 6.79
C ASN A 158 -0.22 19.61 7.17
N GLN A 159 -1.03 20.02 6.19
CA GLN A 159 -2.42 20.45 6.42
C GLN A 159 -3.37 19.26 6.64
N VAL A 160 -2.99 18.08 6.14
CA VAL A 160 -3.78 16.84 6.26
C VAL A 160 -3.58 16.22 7.65
N ARG A 161 -4.68 15.76 8.26
CA ARG A 161 -4.61 14.92 9.47
C ARG A 161 -4.10 13.53 9.12
N THR A 162 -2.78 13.39 9.07
CA THR A 162 -2.14 12.13 8.68
C THR A 162 -2.28 11.07 9.77
N LYS A 163 -2.98 9.97 9.44
CA LYS A 163 -3.03 8.74 10.24
C LYS A 163 -1.72 7.98 10.10
N MET A 164 -1.31 7.74 8.86
CA MET A 164 -0.06 7.09 8.51
C MET A 164 0.39 7.57 7.13
N VAL A 165 1.70 7.80 6.98
CA VAL A 165 2.35 8.03 5.70
C VAL A 165 3.27 6.85 5.42
N HIS A 166 3.09 6.26 4.24
CA HIS A 166 3.97 5.22 3.73
C HIS A 166 4.90 5.83 2.67
N PHE A 167 6.10 5.28 2.55
CA PHE A 167 7.02 5.47 1.42
C PHE A 167 7.55 4.10 1.00
N ALA A 168 8.33 4.05 -0.07
CA ALA A 168 9.02 2.84 -0.48
C ALA A 168 10.49 3.11 -0.81
N TRP A 169 11.37 2.23 -0.34
CA TRP A 169 12.78 2.16 -0.70
C TRP A 169 13.09 0.77 -1.28
N ASP A 170 12.58 0.53 -2.48
CA ASP A 170 12.59 -0.82 -3.08
C ASP A 170 13.84 -1.12 -3.92
N ASN A 171 14.42 -0.11 -4.58
CA ASN A 171 15.66 -0.27 -5.35
C ASN A 171 16.88 -0.19 -4.41
N PRO A 172 17.66 -1.28 -4.24
CA PRO A 172 18.85 -1.27 -3.38
C PRO A 172 20.01 -0.44 -3.94
N ASP A 173 20.03 -0.18 -5.25
CA ASP A 173 21.12 0.55 -5.92
C ASP A 173 20.92 2.06 -5.90
N GLU A 174 19.81 2.54 -5.32
CA GLU A 174 19.50 3.95 -5.20
C GLU A 174 19.58 4.39 -3.73
N ASP A 175 20.35 5.45 -3.48
CA ASP A 175 20.39 6.10 -2.17
C ASP A 175 19.28 7.15 -2.05
N LEU A 176 18.35 6.91 -1.13
CA LEU A 176 17.21 7.80 -0.86
C LEU A 176 17.36 8.60 0.45
N THR A 177 18.48 8.46 1.17
CA THR A 177 18.69 9.07 2.50
C THR A 177 18.47 10.58 2.48
N GLY A 178 19.00 11.29 1.47
CA GLY A 178 18.82 12.74 1.34
C GLY A 178 17.36 13.17 1.22
N TYR A 179 16.52 12.39 0.53
CA TYR A 179 15.09 12.67 0.42
C TYR A 179 14.34 12.40 1.73
N PHE A 180 14.68 11.31 2.41
CA PHE A 180 14.14 11.01 3.74
C PHE A 180 14.50 12.07 4.77
N GLN A 181 15.76 12.55 4.75
CA GLN A 181 16.24 13.61 5.62
C GLN A 181 15.45 14.91 5.37
N ARG A 182 15.29 15.31 4.10
CA ARG A 182 14.48 16.46 3.72
C ARG A 182 13.03 16.33 4.22
N PHE A 183 12.42 15.15 4.10
CA PHE A 183 11.07 14.93 4.64
C PHE A 183 11.01 15.15 6.16
N LEU A 184 11.99 14.65 6.92
CA LEU A 184 12.03 14.81 8.38
C LEU A 184 12.17 16.27 8.82
N GLU A 185 12.94 17.07 8.06
CA GLU A 185 13.11 18.50 8.29
C GLU A 185 11.81 19.29 8.12
N LEU A 186 10.99 18.91 7.13
CA LEU A 186 9.80 19.66 6.73
C LEU A 186 8.50 19.14 7.36
N THR A 187 8.41 17.85 7.70
CA THR A 187 7.13 17.22 8.08
C THR A 187 6.67 17.58 9.51
N ALA A 188 5.37 17.77 9.68
CA ALA A 188 4.70 17.85 10.96
C ALA A 188 4.47 16.46 11.60
N VAL A 189 4.66 15.36 10.87
CA VAL A 189 4.49 14.00 11.39
C VAL A 189 5.71 13.61 12.24
N LYS A 190 5.66 13.93 13.54
CA LYS A 190 6.76 13.65 14.48
C LYS A 190 6.75 12.23 15.06
N ASP A 191 5.59 11.57 15.09
CA ASP A 191 5.49 10.19 15.55
C ASP A 191 6.11 9.22 14.55
N LYS A 192 7.27 8.65 14.89
CA LYS A 192 7.98 7.65 14.08
C LYS A 192 7.13 6.45 13.66
N ARG A 193 6.12 6.09 14.46
CA ARG A 193 5.24 4.95 14.18
C ARG A 193 4.31 5.22 12.99
N LYS A 194 4.11 6.49 12.64
CA LYS A 194 3.29 6.94 11.51
C LYS A 194 4.07 7.09 10.20
N ARG A 195 5.40 6.96 10.23
CA ARG A 195 6.28 7.11 9.06
C ARG A 195 6.81 5.74 8.65
N GLN A 196 5.99 4.97 7.95
CA GLN A 196 6.36 3.62 7.53
C GLN A 196 7.06 3.65 6.17
N VAL A 197 8.05 2.78 5.97
CA VAL A 197 8.74 2.65 4.69
C VAL A 197 8.77 1.19 4.28
N TYR A 198 8.15 0.86 3.16
CA TYR A 198 8.27 -0.44 2.53
C TYR A 198 9.67 -0.65 1.99
N VAL A 199 10.24 -1.83 2.26
CA VAL A 199 11.55 -2.24 1.75
C VAL A 199 11.36 -3.57 1.03
N LEU A 200 11.39 -3.53 -0.30
CA LEU A 200 11.39 -4.74 -1.11
C LEU A 200 12.73 -5.49 -1.00
N THR A 201 12.63 -6.80 -0.79
CA THR A 201 13.74 -7.75 -0.65
C THR A 201 13.50 -8.95 -1.57
N ASN A 202 14.55 -9.74 -1.82
CA ASN A 202 14.50 -10.88 -2.75
C ASN A 202 14.19 -10.48 -4.20
N TYR A 203 14.54 -9.25 -4.59
CA TYR A 203 14.39 -8.75 -5.95
C TYR A 203 15.58 -7.85 -6.29
N GLY A 204 16.62 -8.44 -6.91
CA GLY A 204 17.82 -7.70 -7.28
C GLY A 204 18.61 -7.12 -6.11
N SER A 205 18.40 -7.61 -4.89
CA SER A 205 19.07 -7.11 -3.67
C SER A 205 19.86 -8.20 -2.95
N SER A 206 20.98 -7.82 -2.33
CA SER A 206 21.74 -8.65 -1.39
C SER A 206 21.19 -8.52 0.03
N HIS A 207 21.53 -9.48 0.90
CA HIS A 207 21.13 -9.41 2.31
C HIS A 207 21.72 -8.18 3.01
N GLU A 208 22.96 -7.82 2.68
CA GLU A 208 23.66 -6.65 3.20
C GLU A 208 22.98 -5.36 2.76
N GLN A 209 22.56 -5.26 1.49
CA GLN A 209 21.80 -4.11 0.99
C GLN A 209 20.43 -3.99 1.67
N ASP A 210 19.74 -5.12 1.88
CA ASP A 210 18.45 -5.15 2.60
C ASP A 210 18.61 -4.70 4.05
N LEU A 211 19.62 -5.22 4.74
CA LEU A 211 19.92 -4.88 6.14
C LEU A 211 20.33 -3.41 6.27
N TYR A 212 21.20 -2.92 5.39
CA TYR A 212 21.62 -1.52 5.34
C TYR A 212 20.43 -0.57 5.25
N ARG A 213 19.49 -0.82 4.31
CA ARG A 213 18.29 0.02 4.17
C ARG A 213 17.43 -0.01 5.43
N VAL A 214 17.22 -1.18 6.03
CA VAL A 214 16.44 -1.35 7.27
C VAL A 214 17.06 -0.60 8.44
N GLU A 215 18.36 -0.74 8.65
CA GLU A 215 19.10 -0.11 9.75
C GLU A 215 19.16 1.41 9.57
N THR A 216 19.43 1.87 8.35
CA THR A 216 19.41 3.30 8.00
C THR A 216 18.06 3.92 8.30
N LEU A 217 16.96 3.29 7.86
CA LEU A 217 15.61 3.76 8.14
C LEU A 217 15.29 3.80 9.64
N ARG A 218 15.72 2.78 10.39
CA ARG A 218 15.56 2.75 11.85
C ARG A 218 16.28 3.93 12.50
N ASP A 219 17.53 4.17 12.14
CA ASP A 219 18.38 5.20 12.75
C ASP A 219 17.87 6.61 12.43
N MET A 220 17.33 6.81 11.23
CA MET A 220 16.62 8.05 10.84
C MET A 220 15.26 8.21 11.53
N GLY A 221 14.76 7.20 12.24
CA GLY A 221 13.49 7.25 12.95
C GLY A 221 12.26 7.00 12.06
N PHE A 222 12.41 6.22 11.00
CA PHE A 222 11.31 5.62 10.25
C PHE A 222 10.98 4.21 10.78
N SER A 223 9.80 3.72 10.43
CA SER A 223 9.40 2.33 10.70
C SER A 223 9.53 1.50 9.43
N PRO A 224 10.62 0.76 9.21
CA PRO A 224 10.75 -0.11 8.05
C PRO A 224 9.72 -1.25 8.08
N TYR A 225 9.29 -1.69 6.91
CA TYR A 225 8.41 -2.84 6.71
C TYR A 225 8.91 -3.66 5.52
N VAL A 226 9.41 -4.87 5.79
CA VAL A 226 10.02 -5.73 4.78
C VAL A 226 8.95 -6.43 3.96
N MET A 227 8.98 -6.18 2.66
CA MET A 227 8.20 -6.85 1.62
C MET A 227 9.10 -7.87 0.93
N VAL A 228 8.69 -9.14 0.90
CA VAL A 228 9.49 -10.21 0.28
C VAL A 228 8.90 -10.54 -1.08
N TYR A 229 9.63 -10.21 -2.14
CA TYR A 229 9.27 -10.62 -3.49
C TYR A 229 9.37 -12.15 -3.62
N ASP A 230 8.44 -12.76 -4.38
CA ASP A 230 8.38 -14.21 -4.59
C ASP A 230 8.68 -15.02 -3.32
N ARG A 231 7.90 -14.76 -2.27
CA ARG A 231 8.12 -15.31 -0.93
C ARG A 231 8.31 -16.84 -0.90
N PRO A 232 7.65 -17.66 -1.73
CA PRO A 232 7.92 -19.09 -1.82
C PRO A 232 9.39 -19.44 -2.15
N SER A 233 10.03 -18.70 -3.05
CA SER A 233 11.43 -18.93 -3.45
C SER A 233 12.45 -18.22 -2.55
N ALA A 234 12.01 -17.25 -1.75
CA ALA A 234 12.90 -16.41 -0.94
C ALA A 234 13.80 -17.22 0.02
N PRO A 235 15.11 -16.89 0.14
CA PRO A 235 16.02 -17.54 1.08
C PRO A 235 15.53 -17.47 2.54
N LYS A 236 15.96 -18.44 3.36
CA LYS A 236 15.61 -18.48 4.80
C LYS A 236 16.00 -17.18 5.51
N ILE A 237 17.17 -16.63 5.20
CA ILE A 237 17.69 -15.40 5.82
C ILE A 237 16.80 -14.18 5.53
N THR A 238 16.26 -14.06 4.31
CA THR A 238 15.32 -13.00 3.94
C THR A 238 13.99 -13.12 4.68
N ARG A 239 13.46 -14.35 4.85
CA ARG A 239 12.25 -14.59 5.66
C ARG A 239 12.49 -14.29 7.15
N GLN A 240 13.71 -14.56 7.64
CA GLN A 240 14.10 -14.21 9.00
C GLN A 240 14.18 -12.70 9.19
N LEU A 241 14.79 -11.97 8.23
CA LEU A 241 14.82 -10.51 8.20
C LEU A 241 13.40 -9.94 8.26
N GLN A 242 12.49 -10.43 7.40
CA GLN A 242 11.08 -10.04 7.43
C GLN A 242 10.45 -10.23 8.80
N ARG A 243 10.64 -11.40 9.42
CA ARG A 243 10.05 -11.70 10.74
C ARG A 243 10.61 -10.81 11.84
N TRP A 244 11.89 -10.48 11.78
CA TRP A 244 12.54 -9.56 12.72
C TRP A 244 12.01 -8.14 12.57
N VAL A 245 11.96 -7.60 11.35
CA VAL A 245 11.54 -6.21 11.09
C VAL A 245 10.04 -5.98 11.30
N ASN A 246 9.20 -6.90 10.81
CA ASN A 246 7.75 -6.69 10.78
C ASN A 246 7.10 -7.02 12.12
N ASN A 247 7.78 -7.76 13.01
CA ASN A 247 7.35 -7.90 14.39
C ASN A 247 7.93 -6.76 15.23
N LYS A 248 7.12 -5.71 15.46
CA LYS A 248 7.57 -4.50 16.16
C LYS A 248 8.05 -4.75 17.59
N ARG A 249 7.55 -5.79 18.29
CA ARG A 249 8.09 -6.13 19.61
C ARG A 249 9.52 -6.62 19.48
N ILE A 250 9.76 -7.58 18.59
CA ILE A 250 11.11 -8.11 18.33
C ILE A 250 12.04 -7.00 17.82
N PHE A 251 11.60 -6.22 16.82
CA PHE A 251 12.41 -5.20 16.18
C PHE A 251 12.94 -4.10 17.12
N TYR A 252 12.19 -3.79 18.18
CA TYR A 252 12.59 -2.81 19.19
C TYR A 252 13.24 -3.43 20.42
N THR A 253 13.09 -4.73 20.67
CA THR A 253 13.79 -5.43 21.77
C THR A 253 15.17 -5.94 21.35
N VAL A 254 15.31 -6.47 20.13
CA VAL A 254 16.56 -7.03 19.61
C VAL A 254 17.11 -6.08 18.55
N LYS A 255 18.10 -5.27 18.94
CA LYS A 255 18.62 -4.18 18.11
C LYS A 255 19.29 -4.71 16.84
N ASP A 256 20.12 -5.74 16.94
CA ASP A 256 20.93 -6.19 15.81
C ASP A 256 20.36 -7.48 15.21
N PHE A 257 20.35 -7.57 13.87
CA PHE A 257 19.80 -8.75 13.19
C PHE A 257 20.61 -10.02 13.50
N ALA A 258 21.92 -9.88 13.68
CA ALA A 258 22.82 -10.98 14.03
C ALA A 258 22.39 -11.69 15.32
N ASP A 259 22.03 -10.94 16.36
CA ASP A 259 21.57 -11.49 17.65
C ASP A 259 20.25 -12.23 17.49
N TYR A 260 19.32 -11.66 16.73
CA TYR A 260 18.05 -12.32 16.41
C TYR A 260 18.26 -13.62 15.64
N ALA A 261 19.19 -13.65 14.69
CA ALA A 261 19.50 -14.83 13.90
C ALA A 261 20.22 -15.91 14.73
N ALA A 262 21.09 -15.52 15.67
CA ALA A 262 21.81 -16.43 16.57
C ALA A 262 20.85 -17.13 17.56
N GLY A 263 19.96 -16.38 18.24
CA GLY A 263 19.00 -16.95 19.19
C GLY A 263 17.98 -17.92 18.57
N ARG A 264 17.91 -17.99 17.22
CA ARG A 264 17.12 -18.98 16.48
C ARG A 264 17.87 -20.25 16.14
N LYS A 265 19.21 -20.23 16.14
CA LYS A 265 20.02 -21.43 15.92
C LYS A 265 20.03 -22.33 17.16
N GLU A 266 19.87 -21.76 18.35
CA GLU A 266 19.85 -22.47 19.63
C GLU A 266 18.47 -23.05 20.01
N ALA A 267 17.40 -22.60 19.35
CA ALA A 267 16.02 -22.98 19.65
C ALA A 267 15.45 -24.07 18.72
N VAL A 268 16.31 -24.81 18.01
CA VAL A 268 15.95 -25.92 17.10
C VAL A 268 16.47 -27.23 17.64
#